data_AF-A0A232FDF1-F1
#
_entry.id   AF-A0A232FDF1-F1
#
_cell.length_a   1.000
_cell.length_b   1.000
_cell.length_c   1.000
_cell.angle_alpha   90.00
_cell.angle_beta   90.00
_cell.angle_gamma   90.00
#
_symmetry.space_group_name_H-M   'P 1'
#
loop_
_entity.id
_entity.type
_entity.pdbx_description
1 polymer ?
#
loop_
_entity_poly.entity_id
_entity_poly.type
_entity_poly.pdbx_seq_one_letter_code
_entity_poly.pdbx_strand_id
1 'polypeptide(L)'
;MKFSVVLVLVSHILIAVSGRWHQSESTLAVHSVPLGSEASFHWRVELTTEQIVAEVHYAAEEYSWFAVGFSNYGELKQADYCVLWVDWHRETHLEDASSDVDSKLNTDEQQDCTNFEWKKHGNVTKFTFTRKFDTCDERDYVIEVDNRTISQFLLTLITVYYLIASVQRGTTHLVWLKGSGPLTSVAGLQVADAKSSGMSRTELLRIHHPKPQFPADAWQHEIRADRVQVPNVETTYWCHVQKLPSSMRRKHHVLQFGPAIQQGNEHLVHHMEVFHCAGPADVDVPLYNGPCDAPNRPERTQICKKVLAAWAMGADAFVYPEEAGLPIGGENFNRFVMLEVHYNNPELLAGNVDSSGIRFIFTKSLRKYDAGVIELGLEYTDKMAIPPGQEAFLLSGHCISECTGVGLPQSGIKIFGSQLHTHLTGRRVVTRHIRDGEELPMLNYDNHYSTHFQEIRLLPQPVTVLPGDSLITTCTYETLDRENVTLGGFAISDEMCVNYIHYYPNSKLEVCKSAISDDALRTYFRYMKEWESQRTSGDKGISDNYKSIEWTKVRVAALHDLYEVAPLGMQCNGSDGSRLPGLWDNIASTPVRLPLAPMARGCP
;
A
#
# COMPACT_ATOMS: atom_id res chain seq x y z
N MET A 1 14.97 -9.35 -56.03
CA MET A 1 15.41 -7.98 -55.70
C MET A 1 14.37 -7.12 -54.94
N LYS A 2 13.33 -7.70 -54.30
CA LYS A 2 12.37 -6.95 -53.44
C LYS A 2 12.44 -7.31 -51.94
N PHE A 3 13.17 -8.38 -51.57
CA PHE A 3 13.29 -8.81 -50.17
C PHE A 3 14.43 -8.13 -49.39
N SER A 4 15.55 -7.77 -50.04
CA SER A 4 16.67 -7.12 -49.34
C SER A 4 16.39 -5.67 -48.92
N VAL A 5 15.49 -4.96 -49.61
CA VAL A 5 15.16 -3.57 -49.28
C VAL A 5 14.29 -3.47 -48.01
N VAL A 6 13.44 -4.46 -47.75
CA VAL A 6 12.60 -4.52 -46.55
C VAL A 6 13.44 -4.80 -45.30
N LEU A 7 14.45 -5.68 -45.39
CA LEU A 7 15.33 -5.98 -44.25
C LEU A 7 16.19 -4.78 -43.81
N VAL A 8 16.64 -3.96 -44.76
CA VAL A 8 17.46 -2.76 -44.46
C VAL A 8 16.60 -1.64 -43.87
N LEU A 9 15.35 -1.49 -44.33
CA LEU A 9 14.39 -0.53 -43.74
C LEU A 9 13.98 -0.94 -42.31
N VAL A 10 13.79 -2.24 -42.05
CA VAL A 10 13.51 -2.75 -40.70
C VAL A 10 14.72 -2.59 -39.79
N SER A 11 15.95 -2.82 -40.29
CA SER A 11 17.16 -2.60 -39.47
C SER A 11 17.40 -1.12 -39.16
N HIS A 12 17.13 -0.20 -40.10
CA HIS A 12 17.29 1.24 -39.85
C HIS A 12 16.19 1.81 -38.96
N ILE A 13 14.96 1.27 -39.01
CA ILE A 13 13.90 1.61 -38.06
C ILE A 13 14.23 1.05 -36.66
N LEU A 14 14.74 -0.18 -36.56
CA LEU A 14 15.20 -0.74 -35.28
C LEU A 14 16.38 0.03 -34.69
N ILE A 15 17.30 0.54 -35.52
CA ILE A 15 18.44 1.37 -35.09
C ILE A 15 18.01 2.81 -34.75
N ALA A 16 17.02 3.38 -35.46
CA ALA A 16 16.48 4.70 -35.14
C ALA A 16 15.56 4.69 -33.91
N VAL A 17 14.87 3.57 -33.66
CA VAL A 17 14.16 3.32 -32.41
C VAL A 17 15.17 3.07 -31.29
N SER A 18 16.17 2.20 -31.46
CA SER A 18 17.19 1.96 -30.41
C SER A 18 18.03 3.21 -30.09
N GLY A 19 18.31 4.06 -31.07
CA GLY A 19 19.05 5.32 -30.90
C GLY A 19 18.28 6.42 -30.15
N ARG A 20 16.96 6.29 -29.98
CA ARG A 20 16.15 7.20 -29.13
C ARG A 20 15.92 6.68 -27.71
N TRP A 21 16.22 5.41 -27.45
CA TRP A 21 16.12 4.79 -26.12
C TRP A 21 17.50 4.52 -25.48
N HIS A 22 18.60 4.88 -26.16
CA HIS A 22 19.97 4.79 -25.64
C HIS A 22 20.40 5.99 -24.78
N GLN A 23 19.45 6.80 -24.31
CA GLN A 23 19.66 7.83 -23.30
C GLN A 23 18.70 7.59 -22.11
N SER A 24 18.91 6.47 -21.42
CA SER A 24 18.53 6.32 -20.02
C SER A 24 19.26 5.10 -19.46
N GLU A 25 20.59 5.15 -19.41
CA GLU A 25 21.23 4.71 -18.17
C GLU A 25 20.65 5.61 -17.09
N SER A 26 19.55 5.17 -16.49
CA SER A 26 18.95 5.85 -15.36
C SER A 26 20.06 5.95 -14.32
N THR A 27 20.43 7.16 -13.92
CA THR A 27 20.96 7.34 -12.57
C THR A 27 20.00 6.61 -11.64
N LEU A 28 20.43 5.48 -11.08
CA LEU A 28 19.59 4.68 -10.17
C LEU A 28 19.11 5.65 -9.09
N ALA A 29 17.80 5.89 -9.05
CA ALA A 29 17.22 6.86 -8.15
C ALA A 29 17.59 6.46 -6.71
N VAL A 30 18.10 7.41 -5.95
CA VAL A 30 18.37 7.22 -4.52
C VAL A 30 17.12 7.67 -3.78
N HIS A 31 16.53 6.75 -3.02
CA HIS A 31 15.39 6.99 -2.17
C HIS A 31 15.86 7.15 -0.73
N SER A 32 15.03 7.79 0.11
CA SER A 32 15.36 7.95 1.51
C SER A 32 14.13 7.94 2.41
N VAL A 33 14.34 7.55 3.67
CA VAL A 33 13.35 7.57 4.74
C VAL A 33 14.04 7.93 6.06
N PRO A 34 13.48 8.81 6.89
CA PRO A 34 14.03 9.08 8.22
C PRO A 34 13.92 7.85 9.12
N LEU A 35 14.90 7.64 9.98
CA LEU A 35 14.92 6.62 11.03
C LEU A 35 14.93 7.35 12.38
N GLY A 36 13.76 7.86 12.78
CA GLY A 36 13.64 8.80 13.91
C GLY A 36 14.20 10.19 13.59
N SER A 37 14.45 10.99 14.63
CA SER A 37 14.95 12.37 14.47
C SER A 37 16.46 12.49 14.16
N GLU A 38 17.25 11.45 14.45
CA GLU A 38 18.72 11.49 14.40
C GLU A 38 19.38 10.59 13.34
N ALA A 39 18.59 9.85 12.56
CA ALA A 39 19.11 8.97 11.53
C ALA A 39 18.25 8.96 10.25
N SER A 40 18.83 8.49 9.15
CA SER A 40 18.14 8.32 7.88
C SER A 40 18.72 7.14 7.10
N PHE A 41 17.85 6.43 6.41
CA PHE A 41 18.16 5.32 5.52
C PHE A 41 18.01 5.78 4.08
N HIS A 42 19.05 5.59 3.28
CA HIS A 42 19.07 5.90 1.86
C HIS A 42 19.34 4.62 1.09
N TRP A 43 18.66 4.39 -0.02
CA TRP A 43 18.90 3.17 -0.81
C TRP A 43 18.66 3.38 -2.29
N ARG A 44 19.25 2.48 -3.07
CA ARG A 44 18.94 2.27 -4.49
C ARG A 44 18.71 0.78 -4.74
N VAL A 45 17.85 0.48 -5.71
CA VAL A 45 17.46 -0.88 -6.06
C VAL A 45 18.19 -1.31 -7.33
N GLU A 46 18.90 -2.43 -7.28
CA GLU A 46 19.55 -3.03 -8.45
C GLU A 46 18.81 -4.29 -8.87
N LEU A 47 17.83 -4.13 -9.75
CA LEU A 47 16.96 -5.24 -10.19
C LEU A 47 17.72 -6.34 -10.92
N THR A 48 18.73 -6.00 -11.73
CA THR A 48 19.50 -6.98 -12.52
C THR A 48 20.31 -7.95 -11.66
N THR A 49 20.69 -7.52 -10.46
CA THR A 49 21.48 -8.28 -9.49
C THR A 49 20.65 -8.69 -8.29
N GLU A 50 19.35 -8.38 -8.29
CA GLU A 50 18.39 -8.68 -7.23
C GLU A 50 18.87 -8.27 -5.83
N GLN A 51 19.39 -7.05 -5.71
CA GLN A 51 19.95 -6.53 -4.48
C GLN A 51 19.62 -5.05 -4.24
N ILE A 52 19.69 -4.62 -2.99
CA ILE A 52 19.71 -3.21 -2.59
C ILE A 52 21.13 -2.78 -2.27
N VAL A 53 21.42 -1.51 -2.53
CA VAL A 53 22.61 -0.83 -2.01
C VAL A 53 22.12 0.28 -1.09
N ALA A 54 22.42 0.14 0.19
CA ALA A 54 21.95 1.03 1.25
C ALA A 54 23.08 1.89 1.80
N GLU A 55 22.73 3.09 2.26
CA GLU A 55 23.57 4.01 3.00
C GLU A 55 22.79 4.55 4.19
N VAL A 56 23.34 4.42 5.40
CA VAL A 56 22.73 4.91 6.63
C VAL A 56 23.53 6.10 7.15
N HIS A 57 22.84 7.18 7.49
CA HIS A 57 23.44 8.33 8.19
C HIS A 57 22.84 8.40 9.58
N TYR A 58 23.68 8.46 10.61
CA TYR A 58 23.20 8.65 11.99
C TYR A 58 24.12 9.56 12.78
N ALA A 59 23.53 10.31 13.72
CA ALA A 59 24.28 11.07 14.71
C ALA A 59 25.00 10.10 15.67
N ALA A 60 26.32 10.03 15.55
CA ALA A 60 27.16 9.07 16.27
C ALA A 60 27.90 9.72 17.44
N GLU A 61 27.79 9.11 18.61
CA GLU A 61 28.64 9.39 19.76
C GLU A 61 29.99 8.67 19.60
N GLU A 62 30.94 8.88 20.51
CA GLU A 62 32.17 8.06 20.53
C GLU A 62 31.80 6.60 20.86
N TYR A 63 32.29 5.64 20.07
CA TYR A 63 32.01 4.20 20.18
C TYR A 63 30.54 3.76 20.04
N SER A 64 29.62 4.64 19.66
CA SER A 64 28.21 4.23 19.48
C SER A 64 28.07 3.21 18.35
N TRP A 65 27.22 2.21 18.57
CA TRP A 65 26.81 1.25 17.55
C TRP A 65 25.43 1.63 17.01
N PHE A 66 25.15 1.21 15.78
CA PHE A 66 23.87 1.41 15.11
C PHE A 66 23.51 0.16 14.31
N ALA A 67 22.30 -0.35 14.50
CA ALA A 67 21.75 -1.44 13.71
C ALA A 67 20.60 -0.93 12.85
N VAL A 68 20.56 -1.37 11.60
CA VAL A 68 19.39 -1.25 10.73
C VAL A 68 18.99 -2.65 10.30
N GLY A 69 17.69 -2.92 10.30
CA GLY A 69 17.18 -4.25 10.02
C GLY A 69 15.81 -4.24 9.36
N PHE A 70 15.33 -5.44 9.08
CA PHE A 70 14.08 -5.73 8.39
C PHE A 70 13.26 -6.71 9.22
N SER A 71 11.96 -6.47 9.33
CA SER A 71 11.06 -7.39 10.03
C SER A 71 9.68 -7.45 9.37
N ASN A 72 8.90 -8.46 9.75
CA ASN A 72 7.60 -8.71 9.13
C ASN A 72 6.62 -7.56 9.34
N TYR A 73 6.48 -7.06 10.59
CA TYR A 73 5.52 -6.00 10.93
C TYR A 73 6.10 -4.88 11.79
N GLY A 74 7.44 -4.75 11.82
CA GLY A 74 8.13 -3.66 12.50
C GLY A 74 8.55 -3.99 13.94
N GLU A 75 8.37 -5.23 14.38
CA GLU A 75 8.88 -5.70 15.66
C GLU A 75 10.41 -5.71 15.65
N LEU A 76 11.01 -5.33 16.78
CA LEU A 76 12.46 -5.35 16.97
C LEU A 76 13.01 -6.76 17.26
N LYS A 77 12.13 -7.73 17.51
CA LYS A 77 12.42 -9.16 17.73
C LYS A 77 12.13 -9.94 16.45
N GLN A 78 12.79 -11.07 16.24
CA GLN A 78 12.67 -11.85 15.00
C GLN A 78 12.89 -10.97 13.75
N ALA A 79 13.83 -10.05 13.89
CA ALA A 79 14.27 -9.12 12.87
C ALA A 79 15.71 -9.43 12.48
N ASP A 80 15.99 -9.25 11.21
CA ASP A 80 17.28 -9.41 10.52
C ASP A 80 17.97 -8.03 10.50
N TYR A 81 19.23 -7.93 10.95
CA TYR A 81 19.97 -6.68 11.16
C TYR A 81 21.37 -6.69 10.56
N CYS A 82 21.71 -5.59 9.88
CA CYS A 82 23.08 -5.18 9.67
C CYS A 82 23.53 -4.25 10.81
N VAL A 83 24.50 -4.68 11.63
CA VAL A 83 24.94 -3.98 12.84
C VAL A 83 26.33 -3.37 12.65
N LEU A 84 26.41 -2.04 12.64
CA LEU A 84 27.66 -1.30 12.68
C LEU A 84 28.07 -1.06 14.15
N TRP A 85 29.26 -1.49 14.53
CA TRP A 85 29.76 -1.30 15.89
C TRP A 85 31.25 -0.99 15.93
N VAL A 86 31.70 -0.42 17.06
CA VAL A 86 33.10 -0.07 17.30
C VAL A 86 33.58 -0.83 18.52
N ASP A 87 34.72 -1.51 18.38
CA ASP A 87 35.32 -2.26 19.47
C ASP A 87 36.19 -1.40 20.39
N TRP A 88 36.70 -2.03 21.45
CA TRP A 88 37.58 -1.37 22.42
C TRP A 88 38.97 -1.01 21.85
N HIS A 89 39.34 -1.57 20.69
CA HIS A 89 40.53 -1.19 19.92
C HIS A 89 40.29 -0.02 18.96
N ARG A 90 39.06 0.51 18.89
CA ARG A 90 38.61 1.55 17.94
C ARG A 90 38.52 1.04 16.49
N GLU A 91 38.44 -0.27 16.29
CA GLU A 91 38.14 -0.85 14.98
C GLU A 91 36.62 -0.87 14.78
N THR A 92 36.20 -0.61 13.54
CA THR A 92 34.78 -0.55 13.18
C THR A 92 34.43 -1.78 12.35
N HIS A 93 33.36 -2.45 12.75
CA HIS A 93 32.91 -3.71 12.20
C HIS A 93 31.47 -3.56 11.70
N LEU A 94 31.11 -4.28 10.64
CA LEU A 94 29.73 -4.51 10.22
C LEU A 94 29.47 -6.01 10.31
N GLU A 95 28.50 -6.40 11.12
CA GLU A 95 28.11 -7.81 11.29
C GLU A 95 26.65 -8.00 10.90
N ASP A 96 26.37 -9.17 10.35
CA ASP A 96 25.02 -9.65 10.11
C ASP A 96 24.51 -10.37 11.35
N ALA A 97 23.29 -10.06 11.76
CA ALA A 97 22.73 -10.59 12.99
C ALA A 97 21.21 -10.64 12.96
N SER A 98 20.65 -11.66 13.60
CA SER A 98 19.21 -11.80 13.80
C SER A 98 18.86 -11.65 15.28
N SER A 99 17.71 -11.05 15.56
CA SER A 99 17.16 -11.01 16.92
C SER A 99 16.22 -12.20 17.15
N ASP A 100 16.35 -12.87 18.28
CA ASP A 100 15.46 -13.98 18.62
C ASP A 100 14.14 -13.51 19.27
N VAL A 101 13.31 -14.48 19.68
CA VAL A 101 12.02 -14.23 20.35
C VAL A 101 12.15 -13.47 21.67
N ASP A 102 13.32 -13.55 22.32
CA ASP A 102 13.65 -12.87 23.57
C ASP A 102 14.32 -11.51 23.32
N SER A 103 14.34 -11.04 22.06
CA SER A 103 14.93 -9.77 21.62
C SER A 103 16.44 -9.68 21.86
N LYS A 104 17.13 -10.82 21.83
CA LYS A 104 18.58 -10.90 21.91
C LYS A 104 19.15 -11.07 20.51
N LEU A 105 20.18 -10.28 20.19
CA LEU A 105 20.90 -10.35 18.92
C LEU A 105 21.89 -11.53 18.95
N ASN A 106 21.87 -12.30 17.87
CA ASN A 106 22.75 -13.41 17.60
C ASN A 106 23.39 -13.15 16.22
N THR A 107 24.72 -13.17 16.15
CA THR A 107 25.42 -13.07 14.86
C THR A 107 25.06 -14.26 13.98
N ASP A 108 24.75 -14.01 12.71
CA ASP A 108 24.38 -15.07 11.78
C ASP A 108 25.61 -15.83 11.26
N GLU A 109 25.40 -17.08 10.82
CA GLU A 109 26.48 -17.92 10.29
C GLU A 109 26.92 -17.46 8.90
N GLN A 110 25.99 -16.88 8.14
CA GLN A 110 26.20 -16.25 6.85
C GLN A 110 26.26 -14.72 7.02
N GLN A 111 27.05 -14.04 6.19
CA GLN A 111 27.16 -12.58 6.17
C GLN A 111 26.52 -12.07 4.88
N ASP A 112 25.32 -11.51 4.99
CA ASP A 112 24.50 -11.00 3.88
C ASP A 112 24.55 -9.48 3.73
N CYS A 113 25.10 -8.76 4.71
CA CYS A 113 25.42 -7.34 4.67
C CYS A 113 26.84 -7.09 4.11
N THR A 114 26.98 -7.23 2.79
CA THR A 114 28.29 -7.20 2.11
C THR A 114 28.69 -5.82 1.59
N ASN A 115 29.91 -5.68 1.04
CA ASN A 115 30.43 -4.44 0.41
C ASN A 115 30.36 -3.21 1.32
N PHE A 116 30.70 -3.42 2.58
CA PHE A 116 30.65 -2.40 3.61
C PHE A 116 31.75 -1.35 3.47
N GLU A 117 31.35 -0.07 3.52
CA GLU A 117 32.25 1.06 3.69
C GLU A 117 31.68 1.99 4.78
N TRP A 118 32.54 2.76 5.45
CA TRP A 118 32.07 3.78 6.38
C TRP A 118 32.97 5.01 6.42
N LYS A 119 32.38 6.15 6.79
CA LYS A 119 33.07 7.43 6.98
C LYS A 119 32.43 8.19 8.14
N LYS A 120 33.26 8.88 8.92
CA LYS A 120 32.79 9.81 9.97
C LYS A 120 33.11 11.24 9.58
N HIS A 121 32.12 12.12 9.62
CA HIS A 121 32.27 13.54 9.37
C HIS A 121 31.60 14.35 10.49
N GLY A 122 32.41 14.93 11.37
CA GLY A 122 31.90 15.59 12.59
C GLY A 122 31.22 14.58 13.53
N ASN A 123 29.97 14.86 13.88
CA ASN A 123 29.12 13.97 14.70
C ASN A 123 28.28 12.99 13.88
N VAL A 124 28.45 12.92 12.55
CA VAL A 124 27.67 12.00 11.70
C VAL A 124 28.56 10.86 11.24
N THR A 125 28.13 9.63 11.48
CA THR A 125 28.69 8.44 10.85
C THR A 125 27.80 8.04 9.68
N LYS A 126 28.45 7.70 8.56
CA LYS A 126 27.81 7.15 7.37
C LYS A 126 28.39 5.78 7.11
N PHE A 127 27.54 4.80 6.85
CA PHE A 127 27.99 3.47 6.40
C PHE A 127 27.11 2.95 5.28
N THR A 128 27.71 2.17 4.38
CA THR A 128 27.04 1.54 3.25
C THR A 128 27.09 0.03 3.37
N PHE A 129 26.12 -0.66 2.78
CA PHE A 129 26.15 -2.11 2.60
C PHE A 129 25.28 -2.52 1.40
N THR A 130 25.50 -3.73 0.91
CA THR A 130 24.73 -4.37 -0.15
C THR A 130 24.10 -5.63 0.39
N ARG A 131 22.80 -5.82 0.14
CA ARG A 131 22.02 -6.98 0.57
C ARG A 131 21.15 -7.50 -0.56
N LYS A 132 21.10 -8.81 -0.76
CA LYS A 132 20.21 -9.44 -1.75
C LYS A 132 18.73 -9.33 -1.33
N PHE A 133 17.83 -9.52 -2.29
CA PHE A 133 16.40 -9.58 -2.01
C PHE A 133 16.04 -10.85 -1.22
N ASP A 134 16.55 -12.01 -1.66
CA ASP A 134 16.51 -13.28 -0.94
C ASP A 134 17.96 -13.73 -0.72
N THR A 135 18.34 -13.90 0.55
CA THR A 135 19.69 -14.32 0.98
C THR A 135 19.84 -15.84 1.00
N CYS A 136 18.72 -16.56 0.88
CA CYS A 136 18.61 -18.01 1.08
C CYS A 136 18.93 -18.49 2.51
N ASP A 137 19.03 -17.58 3.48
CA ASP A 137 18.92 -17.93 4.90
C ASP A 137 17.43 -18.02 5.28
N GLU A 138 17.08 -18.96 6.16
CA GLU A 138 15.72 -19.10 6.70
C GLU A 138 15.42 -18.12 7.83
N ARG A 139 16.46 -17.53 8.44
CA ARG A 139 16.35 -16.52 9.50
C ARG A 139 16.17 -15.11 8.97
N ASP A 140 16.52 -14.89 7.71
CA ASP A 140 16.53 -13.58 7.08
C ASP A 140 15.17 -13.17 6.56
N TYR A 141 14.99 -11.86 6.48
CA TYR A 141 13.82 -11.26 5.88
C TYR A 141 13.87 -11.37 4.35
N VAL A 142 12.83 -11.92 3.72
CA VAL A 142 12.77 -11.93 2.26
C VAL A 142 12.17 -10.62 1.75
N ILE A 143 12.97 -9.85 1.00
CA ILE A 143 12.45 -8.69 0.24
C ILE A 143 11.76 -9.26 -0.99
N GLU A 144 10.45 -9.48 -0.88
CA GLU A 144 9.69 -10.29 -1.82
C GLU A 144 9.75 -9.78 -3.28
N VAL A 145 10.12 -10.68 -4.20
CA VAL A 145 9.97 -10.51 -5.67
C VAL A 145 9.36 -11.78 -6.24
N ASP A 146 8.37 -11.66 -7.12
CA ASP A 146 7.86 -12.78 -7.90
C ASP A 146 8.51 -12.84 -9.26
N ASN A 147 9.47 -13.74 -9.33
CA ASN A 147 10.19 -14.04 -10.54
C ASN A 147 9.41 -14.94 -11.53
N ARG A 148 8.07 -15.07 -11.40
CA ARG A 148 7.22 -15.89 -12.30
C ARG A 148 7.31 -15.54 -13.79
N THR A 149 7.82 -14.36 -14.16
CA THR A 149 8.04 -13.99 -15.57
C THR A 149 9.45 -14.29 -16.09
N ILE A 150 10.34 -14.85 -15.26
CA ILE A 150 11.74 -15.19 -15.60
C ILE A 150 11.89 -16.70 -15.91
N SER A 151 10.79 -17.44 -16.12
CA SER A 151 10.91 -18.84 -16.54
C SER A 151 11.31 -18.93 -18.02
N GLN A 152 12.62 -19.11 -18.24
CA GLN A 152 13.26 -19.77 -19.38
C GLN A 152 12.67 -19.43 -20.76
N PHE A 153 13.06 -18.32 -21.39
CA PHE A 153 13.38 -18.23 -22.82
C PHE A 153 13.72 -16.77 -23.17
N LEU A 154 14.94 -16.55 -23.69
CA LEU A 154 15.49 -15.36 -24.37
C LEU A 154 16.61 -14.60 -23.64
N LEU A 155 17.83 -15.10 -23.85
CA LEU A 155 19.05 -14.30 -23.90
C LEU A 155 18.92 -13.24 -25.00
N THR A 156 18.71 -11.97 -24.62
CA THR A 156 19.03 -10.68 -25.29
C THR A 156 17.94 -9.64 -25.01
N LEU A 157 18.27 -8.50 -24.39
CA LEU A 157 17.54 -7.20 -24.23
C LEU A 157 16.05 -7.20 -23.77
N ILE A 158 15.29 -8.26 -24.06
CA ILE A 158 13.92 -8.56 -23.66
C ILE A 158 13.85 -8.92 -22.17
N THR A 159 14.92 -9.48 -21.59
CA THR A 159 14.99 -9.85 -20.17
C THR A 159 14.77 -8.68 -19.22
N VAL A 160 15.34 -7.50 -19.47
CA VAL A 160 15.17 -6.33 -18.58
C VAL A 160 13.71 -5.84 -18.58
N TYR A 161 13.03 -5.89 -19.73
CA TYR A 161 11.62 -5.49 -19.85
C TYR A 161 10.68 -6.44 -19.08
N TYR A 162 10.92 -7.75 -19.17
CA TYR A 162 10.15 -8.75 -18.41
C TYR A 162 10.50 -8.76 -16.92
N LEU A 163 11.77 -8.47 -16.55
CA LEU A 163 12.20 -8.33 -15.16
C LEU A 163 11.45 -7.18 -14.47
N ILE A 164 11.34 -6.02 -15.10
CA ILE A 164 10.63 -4.86 -14.54
C ILE A 164 9.12 -5.14 -14.42
N ALA A 165 8.55 -5.90 -15.35
CA ALA A 165 7.14 -6.30 -15.28
C ALA A 165 6.84 -7.32 -14.15
N SER A 166 7.87 -7.98 -13.62
CA SER A 166 7.76 -9.00 -12.55
C SER A 166 8.22 -8.50 -11.18
N VAL A 167 8.73 -7.27 -11.07
CA VAL A 167 9.09 -6.70 -9.77
C VAL A 167 7.84 -6.48 -8.95
N GLN A 168 7.81 -7.24 -7.87
CA GLN A 168 6.68 -7.47 -7.02
C GLN A 168 6.96 -6.73 -5.71
N ARG A 169 5.92 -6.14 -5.12
CA ARG A 169 6.06 -4.98 -4.23
C ARG A 169 5.19 -5.16 -3.00
N GLY A 170 5.66 -4.61 -1.91
CA GLY A 170 4.96 -4.59 -0.65
C GLY A 170 5.59 -3.56 0.27
N THR A 171 4.95 -3.38 1.41
CA THR A 171 5.49 -2.60 2.50
C THR A 171 6.72 -3.34 3.05
N THR A 172 7.77 -2.60 3.38
CA THR A 172 8.89 -3.11 4.16
C THR A 172 8.97 -2.35 5.47
N HIS A 173 9.11 -3.08 6.57
CA HIS A 173 9.31 -2.51 7.88
C HIS A 173 10.81 -2.48 8.19
N LEU A 174 11.38 -1.28 8.16
CA LEU A 174 12.74 -1.03 8.61
C LEU A 174 12.72 -0.85 10.12
N VAL A 175 13.50 -1.63 10.82
CA VAL A 175 13.74 -1.48 12.26
C VAL A 175 15.14 -0.94 12.49
N TRP A 176 15.33 -0.18 13.55
CA TRP A 176 16.64 0.38 13.86
C TRP A 176 16.87 0.49 15.36
N LEU A 177 18.14 0.35 15.72
CA LEU A 177 18.63 0.41 17.11
C LEU A 177 19.87 1.28 17.15
N LYS A 178 19.99 2.11 18.18
CA LYS A 178 21.18 2.92 18.46
C LYS A 178 21.56 2.73 19.92
N GLY A 179 22.81 2.39 20.19
CA GLY A 179 23.29 2.24 21.55
C GLY A 179 24.71 2.72 21.76
N SER A 180 25.16 2.62 23.01
CA SER A 180 26.52 3.00 23.39
C SER A 180 27.45 1.80 23.35
N GLY A 181 28.67 2.02 22.91
CA GLY A 181 29.77 1.07 23.02
C GLY A 181 30.90 1.60 23.92
N PRO A 182 32.13 1.08 23.77
CA PRO A 182 32.52 0.04 22.81
C PRO A 182 31.86 -1.30 23.09
N LEU A 183 31.69 -2.12 22.04
CA LEU A 183 31.25 -3.51 22.20
C LEU A 183 32.44 -4.47 22.11
N THR A 184 32.26 -5.69 22.60
CA THR A 184 33.20 -6.81 22.35
C THR A 184 32.66 -7.80 21.32
N SER A 185 31.33 -7.86 21.18
CA SER A 185 30.60 -8.72 20.25
C SER A 185 29.17 -8.20 20.12
N VAL A 186 28.54 -8.44 18.97
CA VAL A 186 27.10 -8.24 18.78
C VAL A 186 26.30 -9.36 19.45
N ALA A 187 26.82 -10.59 19.43
CA ALA A 187 26.17 -11.74 20.03
C ALA A 187 25.96 -11.52 21.54
N GLY A 188 24.70 -11.55 21.97
CA GLY A 188 24.34 -11.32 23.36
C GLY A 188 23.80 -9.93 23.68
N LEU A 189 23.91 -8.98 22.75
CA LEU A 189 23.31 -7.67 22.89
C LEU A 189 21.78 -7.80 22.91
N GLN A 190 21.10 -7.16 23.84
CA GLN A 190 19.64 -7.11 23.86
C GLN A 190 19.15 -5.85 23.16
N VAL A 191 17.99 -5.92 22.51
CA VAL A 191 17.30 -4.74 21.98
C VAL A 191 17.12 -3.66 23.07
N ALA A 192 16.88 -4.08 24.30
CA ALA A 192 16.74 -3.17 25.46
C ALA A 192 18.03 -2.45 25.85
N ASP A 193 19.20 -2.91 25.39
CA ASP A 193 20.49 -2.22 25.60
C ASP A 193 20.66 -1.00 24.67
N ALA A 194 19.78 -0.85 23.67
CA ALA A 194 19.74 0.32 22.82
C ALA A 194 19.27 1.57 23.61
N LYS A 195 19.97 2.69 23.42
CA LYS A 195 19.57 4.00 23.95
C LYS A 195 18.30 4.51 23.28
N SER A 196 18.17 4.25 21.98
CA SER A 196 16.99 4.56 21.20
C SER A 196 16.77 3.50 20.14
N SER A 197 15.51 3.32 19.77
CA SER A 197 15.09 2.38 18.75
C SER A 197 13.81 2.88 18.11
N GLY A 198 13.48 2.31 16.96
CA GLY A 198 12.24 2.62 16.29
C GLY A 198 12.04 1.80 15.03
N MET A 199 11.00 2.17 14.30
CA MET A 199 10.64 1.56 13.04
C MET A 199 10.19 2.62 12.05
N SER A 200 10.40 2.35 10.78
CA SER A 200 9.92 3.15 9.66
C SER A 200 9.45 2.25 8.54
N ARG A 201 8.44 2.68 7.78
CA ARG A 201 7.87 1.90 6.68
C ARG A 201 8.23 2.54 5.36
N THR A 202 8.47 1.71 4.35
CA THR A 202 8.73 2.17 2.99
C THR A 202 8.41 1.05 1.99
N GLU A 203 8.13 1.40 0.74
CA GLU A 203 8.29 0.48 -0.38
C GLU A 203 9.79 0.45 -0.74
N LEU A 204 10.50 -0.66 -0.47
CA LEU A 204 11.92 -0.79 -0.85
C LEU A 204 12.08 -0.93 -2.37
N LEU A 205 11.30 -1.81 -2.99
CA LEU A 205 11.37 -2.15 -4.41
C LEU A 205 10.61 -1.15 -5.27
N ARG A 206 11.11 0.09 -5.30
CA ARG A 206 10.52 1.16 -6.09
C ARG A 206 10.93 1.06 -7.54
N ILE A 207 9.93 1.16 -8.41
CA ILE A 207 10.17 1.26 -9.84
C ILE A 207 10.16 2.72 -10.24
N HIS A 208 11.21 3.12 -10.96
CA HIS A 208 11.24 4.46 -11.53
C HIS A 208 10.21 4.57 -12.66
N HIS A 209 9.17 5.35 -12.42
CA HIS A 209 8.21 5.74 -13.46
C HIS A 209 8.71 7.03 -14.13
N PRO A 210 9.09 7.01 -15.41
CA PRO A 210 9.53 8.20 -16.10
C PRO A 210 8.40 9.23 -16.07
N LYS A 211 8.69 10.39 -15.50
CA LYS A 211 7.70 11.46 -15.39
C LYS A 211 7.35 11.96 -16.79
N PRO A 212 6.06 11.93 -17.20
CA PRO A 212 5.64 12.43 -18.49
C PRO A 212 5.85 13.94 -18.56
N GLN A 213 6.08 14.46 -19.76
CA GLN A 213 6.21 15.89 -19.97
C GLN A 213 4.88 16.58 -19.63
N PHE A 214 4.95 17.56 -18.73
CA PHE A 214 3.77 18.35 -18.40
C PHE A 214 3.55 19.45 -19.43
N PRO A 215 2.28 19.74 -19.78
CA PRO A 215 1.93 20.88 -20.60
C PRO A 215 2.46 22.20 -20.03
N ALA A 216 2.73 23.18 -20.90
CA ALA A 216 3.24 24.49 -20.49
C ALA A 216 2.26 25.27 -19.60
N ASP A 217 0.97 24.92 -19.64
CA ASP A 217 -0.07 25.51 -18.81
C ASP A 217 -0.24 24.80 -17.47
N ALA A 218 0.64 23.86 -17.08
CA ALA A 218 0.56 23.20 -15.79
C ALA A 218 0.91 24.14 -14.62
N TRP A 219 0.15 24.10 -13.52
CA TRP A 219 0.41 24.89 -12.31
C TRP A 219 0.24 24.08 -11.04
N GLN A 220 0.83 24.59 -9.95
CA GLN A 220 0.79 23.96 -8.64
C GLN A 220 -0.30 24.55 -7.74
N HIS A 221 -0.87 23.73 -6.88
CA HIS A 221 -1.73 24.16 -5.79
C HIS A 221 -1.49 23.26 -4.58
N GLU A 222 -1.41 23.85 -3.40
CA GLU A 222 -1.15 23.11 -2.17
C GLU A 222 -2.38 23.17 -1.26
N ILE A 223 -2.77 22.01 -0.76
CA ILE A 223 -3.79 21.85 0.27
C ILE A 223 -3.00 21.52 1.54
N ARG A 224 -2.96 22.46 2.49
CA ARG A 224 -2.09 22.41 3.67
C ARG A 224 -2.89 22.49 4.96
N ALA A 225 -2.35 21.89 6.01
CA ALA A 225 -2.75 22.18 7.37
C ALA A 225 -2.34 23.62 7.72
N ASP A 226 -3.05 24.25 8.66
CA ASP A 226 -2.79 25.62 9.07
C ASP A 226 -2.23 25.65 10.49
N ARG A 227 -0.90 25.78 10.61
CA ARG A 227 -0.13 26.00 11.84
C ARG A 227 -0.57 25.10 13.01
N VAL A 228 -0.68 23.80 12.73
CA VAL A 228 -1.06 22.78 13.72
C VAL A 228 -0.01 22.73 14.82
N GLN A 229 -0.42 22.90 16.07
CA GLN A 229 0.40 22.60 17.22
C GLN A 229 0.35 21.09 17.44
N VAL A 230 1.35 20.36 16.93
CA VAL A 230 1.36 18.90 17.01
C VAL A 230 1.41 18.49 18.48
N PRO A 231 0.40 17.75 18.99
CA PRO A 231 0.39 17.36 20.40
C PRO A 231 1.55 16.43 20.74
N ASN A 232 1.97 16.45 22.02
CA ASN A 232 2.99 15.56 22.57
C ASN A 232 2.40 14.18 22.96
N VAL A 233 1.60 13.61 22.07
CA VAL A 233 1.07 12.25 22.16
C VAL A 233 1.51 11.48 20.93
N GLU A 234 1.57 10.16 21.04
CA GLU A 234 2.13 9.30 19.98
C GLU A 234 1.42 9.45 18.64
N THR A 235 0.09 9.53 18.64
CA THR A 235 -0.72 9.54 17.41
C THR A 235 -1.73 10.69 17.41
N THR A 236 -1.77 11.47 16.35
CA THR A 236 -2.77 12.54 16.15
C THR A 236 -3.29 12.54 14.71
N TYR A 237 -4.61 12.49 14.54
CA TYR A 237 -5.27 12.70 13.24
C TYR A 237 -5.89 14.09 13.19
N TRP A 238 -5.44 14.91 12.24
CA TRP A 238 -5.83 16.30 12.13
C TRP A 238 -6.55 16.60 10.82
N CYS A 239 -7.76 17.14 10.91
CA CYS A 239 -8.63 17.42 9.78
C CYS A 239 -8.74 18.92 9.51
N HIS A 240 -8.52 19.32 8.25
CA HIS A 240 -8.67 20.69 7.77
C HIS A 240 -9.58 20.74 6.53
N VAL A 241 -10.80 21.23 6.70
CA VAL A 241 -11.77 21.44 5.61
C VAL A 241 -11.58 22.83 5.03
N GLN A 242 -11.31 22.88 3.72
CA GLN A 242 -11.01 24.10 2.99
C GLN A 242 -11.71 24.15 1.63
N LYS A 243 -11.86 25.35 1.08
CA LYS A 243 -12.53 25.60 -0.19
C LYS A 243 -11.51 25.88 -1.29
N LEU A 244 -11.57 25.11 -2.38
CA LEU A 244 -10.73 25.29 -3.56
C LEU A 244 -11.02 26.64 -4.27
N PRO A 245 -9.99 27.23 -4.91
CA PRO A 245 -10.08 28.55 -5.53
C PRO A 245 -11.15 28.64 -6.62
N SER A 246 -11.57 29.87 -6.96
CA SER A 246 -12.58 30.13 -7.99
C SER A 246 -12.17 29.67 -9.39
N SER A 247 -10.86 29.50 -9.65
CA SER A 247 -10.34 28.89 -10.87
C SER A 247 -10.90 27.48 -11.09
N MET A 248 -11.19 26.71 -10.03
CA MET A 248 -11.76 25.36 -10.09
C MET A 248 -13.25 25.31 -10.49
N ARG A 249 -13.85 26.44 -10.89
CA ARG A 249 -15.17 26.44 -11.56
C ARG A 249 -15.12 25.80 -12.95
N ARG A 250 -13.93 25.73 -13.57
CA ARG A 250 -13.71 25.01 -14.83
C ARG A 250 -13.12 23.62 -14.52
N LYS A 251 -13.39 22.68 -15.42
CA LYS A 251 -12.78 21.35 -15.38
C LYS A 251 -11.29 21.44 -15.71
N HIS A 252 -10.48 20.75 -14.92
CA HIS A 252 -9.05 20.57 -15.09
C HIS A 252 -8.69 19.10 -14.91
N HIS A 253 -7.44 18.75 -15.22
CA HIS A 253 -6.88 17.45 -14.87
C HIS A 253 -5.79 17.60 -13.83
N VAL A 254 -5.80 16.72 -12.83
CA VAL A 254 -4.66 16.46 -11.97
C VAL A 254 -3.67 15.60 -12.76
N LEU A 255 -2.42 16.06 -12.84
CA LEU A 255 -1.31 15.36 -13.48
C LEU A 255 -0.41 14.66 -12.47
N GLN A 256 -0.35 15.20 -11.25
CA GLN A 256 0.46 14.67 -10.16
C GLN A 256 -0.09 15.18 -8.83
N PHE A 257 0.05 14.38 -7.79
CA PHE A 257 0.03 14.86 -6.41
C PHE A 257 1.24 14.31 -5.64
N GLY A 258 1.63 14.97 -4.56
CA GLY A 258 2.75 14.52 -3.74
C GLY A 258 2.92 15.37 -2.49
N PRO A 259 3.93 15.06 -1.66
CA PRO A 259 4.07 15.69 -0.35
C PRO A 259 4.51 17.16 -0.46
N ALA A 260 3.96 17.99 0.42
CA ALA A 260 4.41 19.35 0.72
C ALA A 260 4.68 19.46 2.22
N ILE A 261 5.72 18.75 2.68
CA ILE A 261 6.09 18.69 4.10
C ILE A 261 6.75 20.00 4.55
N GLN A 262 6.42 20.44 5.76
CA GLN A 262 7.13 21.53 6.42
C GLN A 262 8.53 21.06 6.82
N GLN A 263 9.54 21.82 6.40
CA GLN A 263 10.94 21.50 6.70
C GLN A 263 11.17 21.35 8.21
N GLY A 264 11.83 20.26 8.61
CA GLY A 264 12.09 19.90 10.01
C GLY A 264 11.06 18.93 10.60
N ASN A 265 9.88 18.79 9.99
CA ASN A 265 8.81 17.92 10.47
C ASN A 265 8.69 16.62 9.66
N GLU A 266 9.68 16.28 8.83
CA GLU A 266 9.68 15.07 8.00
C GLU A 266 9.53 13.77 8.82
N HIS A 267 10.00 13.78 10.06
CA HIS A 267 9.89 12.68 11.01
C HIS A 267 8.50 12.56 11.67
N LEU A 268 7.65 13.60 11.63
CA LEU A 268 6.35 13.63 12.30
C LEU A 268 5.19 13.25 11.39
N VAL A 269 5.23 13.66 10.12
CA VAL A 269 4.11 13.46 9.19
C VAL A 269 4.15 12.03 8.65
N HIS A 270 3.25 11.17 9.14
CA HIS A 270 3.25 9.75 8.82
C HIS A 270 2.42 9.43 7.56
N HIS A 271 1.24 10.03 7.41
CA HIS A 271 0.48 10.00 6.16
C HIS A 271 -0.44 11.21 6.03
N MET A 272 -0.90 11.47 4.80
CA MET A 272 -1.82 12.54 4.47
C MET A 272 -2.82 12.08 3.42
N GLU A 273 -4.08 12.48 3.57
CA GLU A 273 -5.13 12.23 2.58
C GLU A 273 -5.92 13.50 2.27
N VAL A 274 -6.37 13.63 1.03
CA VAL A 274 -7.28 14.69 0.61
C VAL A 274 -8.57 14.07 0.11
N PHE A 275 -9.67 14.39 0.79
CA PHE A 275 -11.01 13.95 0.44
C PHE A 275 -11.79 15.06 -0.25
N HIS A 276 -12.51 14.72 -1.31
CA HIS A 276 -13.54 15.55 -1.91
C HIS A 276 -14.85 15.41 -1.14
N CYS A 277 -15.44 16.55 -0.79
CA CYS A 277 -16.76 16.65 -0.19
C CYS A 277 -17.84 16.53 -1.28
N ALA A 278 -18.04 15.29 -1.75
CA ALA A 278 -18.92 14.99 -2.87
C ALA A 278 -20.38 15.35 -2.53
N GLY A 279 -20.94 16.28 -3.29
CA GLY A 279 -22.30 16.77 -3.16
C GLY A 279 -22.62 17.77 -4.27
N PRO A 280 -23.85 18.34 -4.29
CA PRO A 280 -24.20 19.39 -5.24
C PRO A 280 -23.21 20.56 -5.16
N ALA A 281 -22.91 21.20 -6.30
CA ALA A 281 -21.86 22.21 -6.40
C ALA A 281 -22.13 23.49 -5.60
N ASP A 282 -23.39 23.77 -5.29
CA ASP A 282 -23.90 24.90 -4.54
C ASP A 282 -24.00 24.64 -3.03
N VAL A 283 -23.86 23.38 -2.59
CA VAL A 283 -23.86 23.02 -1.17
C VAL A 283 -22.58 23.50 -0.49
N ASP A 284 -22.74 24.31 0.56
CA ASP A 284 -21.64 24.81 1.38
C ASP A 284 -21.33 23.84 2.53
N VAL A 285 -20.05 23.49 2.69
CA VAL A 285 -19.56 22.61 3.74
C VAL A 285 -18.87 23.48 4.81
N PRO A 286 -19.18 23.29 6.11
CA PRO A 286 -18.52 24.05 7.17
C PRO A 286 -17.00 23.88 7.11
N LEU A 287 -16.27 24.99 7.17
CA LEU A 287 -14.83 24.94 7.40
C LEU A 287 -14.56 24.36 8.79
N TYR A 288 -13.50 23.57 8.89
CA TYR A 288 -13.12 22.87 10.12
C TYR A 288 -11.61 22.77 10.17
N ASN A 289 -11.02 22.95 11.34
CA ASN A 289 -9.58 22.80 11.56
C ASN A 289 -9.40 22.28 13.00
N GLY A 290 -9.09 21.00 13.15
CA GLY A 290 -9.00 20.34 14.45
C GLY A 290 -8.85 18.83 14.35
N PRO A 291 -8.81 18.12 15.49
CA PRO A 291 -8.74 16.66 15.52
C PRO A 291 -9.89 16.02 14.74
N CYS A 292 -9.61 14.98 13.98
CA CYS A 292 -10.62 14.32 13.14
C CYS A 292 -11.72 13.63 13.96
N ASP A 293 -11.41 13.19 15.17
CA ASP A 293 -12.31 12.51 16.10
C ASP A 293 -13.02 13.45 17.09
N ALA A 294 -12.82 14.76 16.97
CA ALA A 294 -13.36 15.71 17.94
C ALA A 294 -14.91 15.67 17.96
N PRO A 295 -15.54 15.67 19.15
CA PRO A 295 -16.99 15.57 19.27
C PRO A 295 -17.74 16.79 18.71
N ASN A 296 -17.04 17.90 18.54
CA ASN A 296 -17.56 19.15 17.95
C ASN A 296 -17.30 19.26 16.44
N ARG A 297 -16.72 18.25 15.78
CA ARG A 297 -16.57 18.23 14.32
C ARG A 297 -17.95 18.29 13.65
N PRO A 298 -18.24 19.27 12.77
CA PRO A 298 -19.58 19.42 12.19
C PRO A 298 -20.01 18.20 11.38
N GLU A 299 -21.21 17.66 11.62
CA GLU A 299 -21.71 16.46 10.94
C GLU A 299 -21.71 16.58 9.41
N ARG A 300 -21.90 17.79 8.86
CA ARG A 300 -21.86 18.03 7.41
C ARG A 300 -20.49 17.76 6.77
N THR A 301 -19.40 17.73 7.53
CA THR A 301 -18.08 17.36 6.98
C THR A 301 -17.99 15.86 6.68
N GLN A 302 -18.91 15.03 7.17
CA GLN A 302 -18.95 13.59 6.90
C GLN A 302 -19.23 13.24 5.43
N ILE A 303 -19.59 14.22 4.58
CA ILE A 303 -19.70 14.00 3.14
C ILE A 303 -18.33 13.91 2.44
N CYS A 304 -17.26 14.33 3.12
CA CYS A 304 -15.90 14.34 2.60
C CYS A 304 -15.27 12.94 2.73
N LYS A 305 -15.71 12.02 1.87
CA LYS A 305 -15.26 10.61 1.87
C LYS A 305 -14.55 10.17 0.59
N LYS A 306 -14.69 10.92 -0.51
CA LYS A 306 -14.10 10.53 -1.80
C LYS A 306 -12.62 10.90 -1.85
N VAL A 307 -11.73 9.91 -1.76
CA VAL A 307 -10.27 10.11 -1.81
C VAL A 307 -9.85 10.71 -3.16
N LEU A 308 -9.18 11.86 -3.15
CA LEU A 308 -8.54 12.49 -4.32
C LEU A 308 -7.04 12.22 -4.38
N ALA A 309 -6.39 12.12 -3.21
CA ALA A 309 -4.97 11.84 -3.06
C ALA A 309 -4.72 11.21 -1.69
N ALA A 310 -3.78 10.28 -1.63
CA ALA A 310 -3.26 9.68 -0.40
C ALA A 310 -1.74 9.54 -0.54
N TRP A 311 -1.01 9.87 0.52
CA TRP A 311 0.43 9.84 0.59
C TRP A 311 0.87 9.33 1.96
N ALA A 312 1.92 8.53 2.01
CA ALA A 312 2.50 8.04 3.26
C ALA A 312 4.02 8.30 3.31
N MET A 313 4.60 8.31 4.52
CA MET A 313 6.01 8.62 4.74
C MET A 313 6.93 7.77 3.88
N GLY A 314 7.85 8.42 3.18
CA GLY A 314 8.74 7.76 2.23
C GLY A 314 8.16 7.69 0.82
N ALA A 315 6.85 7.69 0.59
CA ALA A 315 6.26 7.60 -0.74
C ALA A 315 6.71 8.74 -1.66
N ASP A 316 6.97 8.43 -2.93
CA ASP A 316 7.23 9.44 -3.95
C ASP A 316 5.92 10.14 -4.39
N ALA A 317 6.04 11.17 -5.23
CA ALA A 317 4.85 11.80 -5.81
C ALA A 317 4.16 10.83 -6.78
N PHE A 318 2.83 10.71 -6.66
CA PHE A 318 2.02 9.95 -7.60
C PHE A 318 1.80 10.74 -8.89
N VAL A 319 2.18 10.15 -10.02
CA VAL A 319 2.14 10.80 -11.33
C VAL A 319 1.15 10.08 -12.24
N TYR A 320 0.20 10.82 -12.80
CA TYR A 320 -0.76 10.27 -13.75
C TYR A 320 -0.10 10.03 -15.12
N PRO A 321 -0.48 8.95 -15.83
CA PRO A 321 0.09 8.58 -17.14
C PRO A 321 -0.27 9.59 -18.23
N GLU A 322 0.57 9.75 -19.26
CA GLU A 322 0.43 10.79 -20.29
C GLU A 322 -0.97 10.83 -20.96
N GLU A 323 -1.64 9.67 -21.05
CA GLU A 323 -2.96 9.52 -21.65
C GLU A 323 -4.10 10.03 -20.78
N ALA A 324 -3.92 10.12 -19.45
CA ALA A 324 -5.00 10.37 -18.51
C ALA A 324 -4.66 11.36 -17.39
N GLY A 325 -5.69 12.01 -16.85
CA GLY A 325 -5.59 12.81 -15.63
C GLY A 325 -6.88 12.70 -14.82
N LEU A 326 -6.79 12.85 -13.50
CA LEU A 326 -7.98 12.84 -12.65
C LEU A 326 -8.79 14.12 -12.88
N PRO A 327 -10.08 14.04 -13.25
CA PRO A 327 -10.90 15.23 -13.42
C PRO A 327 -11.14 15.94 -12.08
N ILE A 328 -10.91 17.26 -12.05
CA ILE A 328 -11.19 18.12 -10.90
C ILE A 328 -11.79 19.45 -11.34
N GLY A 329 -12.73 19.99 -10.55
CA GLY A 329 -13.43 21.22 -10.90
C GLY A 329 -14.50 21.03 -11.98
N GLY A 330 -15.16 22.12 -12.35
CA GLY A 330 -16.29 22.15 -13.28
C GLY A 330 -17.57 22.68 -12.64
N GLU A 331 -18.62 22.84 -13.44
CA GLU A 331 -19.88 23.46 -12.99
C GLU A 331 -20.59 22.64 -11.91
N ASN A 332 -20.50 21.31 -12.00
CA ASN A 332 -21.12 20.38 -11.07
C ASN A 332 -20.16 19.89 -9.95
N PHE A 333 -18.98 20.49 -9.83
CA PHE A 333 -17.97 20.08 -8.85
C PHE A 333 -18.11 20.88 -7.56
N ASN A 334 -18.30 20.20 -6.43
CA ASN A 334 -18.26 20.84 -5.13
C ASN A 334 -16.81 21.18 -4.76
N ARG A 335 -16.52 22.46 -4.50
CA ARG A 335 -15.14 22.93 -4.30
C ARG A 335 -14.60 22.68 -2.89
N PHE A 336 -15.35 22.05 -2.00
CA PHE A 336 -14.87 21.73 -0.67
C PHE A 336 -14.06 20.43 -0.66
N VAL A 337 -12.93 20.48 0.03
CA VAL A 337 -12.04 19.35 0.25
C VAL A 337 -11.62 19.32 1.72
N MET A 338 -11.32 18.13 2.22
CA MET A 338 -10.79 17.92 3.56
C MET A 338 -9.39 17.32 3.45
N LEU A 339 -8.39 17.98 4.04
CA LEU A 339 -7.09 17.38 4.29
C LEU A 339 -7.14 16.67 5.64
N GLU A 340 -6.69 15.42 5.68
CA GLU A 340 -6.41 14.68 6.90
C GLU A 340 -4.89 14.45 6.98
N VAL A 341 -4.29 14.78 8.11
CA VAL A 341 -2.86 14.56 8.39
C VAL A 341 -2.76 13.68 9.63
N HIS A 342 -2.09 12.55 9.48
CA HIS A 342 -1.72 11.69 10.60
C HIS A 342 -0.28 11.98 11.02
N TYR A 343 -0.15 12.52 12.23
CA TYR A 343 1.13 12.72 12.90
C TYR A 343 1.46 11.51 13.78
N ASN A 344 2.66 10.97 13.58
CA ASN A 344 3.27 9.99 14.48
C ASN A 344 4.43 10.65 15.23
N ASN A 345 4.30 10.79 16.54
CA ASN A 345 5.25 11.49 17.41
C ASN A 345 5.72 10.55 18.54
N PRO A 346 6.45 9.46 18.23
CA PRO A 346 6.86 8.45 19.21
C PRO A 346 7.83 9.01 20.27
N GLU A 347 8.58 10.07 19.92
CA GLU A 347 9.49 10.77 20.84
C GLU A 347 8.75 11.78 21.75
N LEU A 348 7.42 11.92 21.60
CA LEU A 348 6.55 12.82 22.38
C LEU A 348 7.07 14.27 22.42
N LEU A 349 7.64 14.73 21.30
CA LEU A 349 8.21 16.07 21.18
C LEU A 349 7.10 17.13 21.30
N ALA A 350 7.39 18.21 22.02
CA ALA A 350 6.46 19.33 22.21
C ALA A 350 6.95 20.59 21.48
N GLY A 351 6.01 21.48 21.13
CA GLY A 351 6.31 22.78 20.52
C GLY A 351 6.54 22.74 19.00
N ASN A 352 6.34 21.59 18.36
CA ASN A 352 6.35 21.47 16.92
C ASN A 352 5.10 22.11 16.32
N VAL A 353 5.31 23.04 15.39
CA VAL A 353 4.24 23.64 14.59
C VAL A 353 4.35 23.07 13.19
N ASP A 354 3.24 22.62 12.61
CA ASP A 354 3.22 22.03 11.28
C ASP A 354 2.21 22.70 10.34
N SER A 355 2.56 22.77 9.06
CA SER A 355 1.71 23.25 7.96
C SER A 355 1.96 22.40 6.70
N SER A 356 2.18 21.10 6.93
CA SER A 356 2.36 20.11 5.88
C SER A 356 1.05 19.86 5.14
N GLY A 357 1.15 19.28 3.95
CA GLY A 357 -0.01 18.98 3.12
C GLY A 357 0.34 18.28 1.83
N ILE A 358 -0.61 18.27 0.89
CA ILE A 358 -0.43 17.68 -0.44
C ILE A 358 -0.36 18.78 -1.50
N ARG A 359 0.69 18.70 -2.34
CA ARG A 359 0.85 19.51 -3.54
C ARG A 359 0.28 18.79 -4.74
N PHE A 360 -0.62 19.45 -5.44
CA PHE A 360 -1.18 19.02 -6.71
C PHE A 360 -0.54 19.79 -7.87
N ILE A 361 -0.42 19.12 -9.02
CA ILE A 361 -0.09 19.73 -10.30
C ILE A 361 -1.30 19.55 -11.21
N PHE A 362 -1.87 20.66 -11.67
CA PHE A 362 -3.05 20.71 -12.51
C PHE A 362 -2.72 21.19 -13.93
N THR A 363 -3.61 20.94 -14.88
CA THR A 363 -3.55 21.48 -16.25
C THR A 363 -4.95 21.88 -16.76
N LYS A 364 -5.01 22.89 -17.64
CA LYS A 364 -6.23 23.25 -18.40
C LYS A 364 -6.29 22.45 -19.70
N SER A 365 -5.13 22.07 -20.24
CA SER A 365 -5.00 21.15 -21.37
C SER A 365 -5.37 19.73 -20.93
N LEU A 366 -6.65 19.39 -21.01
CA LEU A 366 -7.16 18.07 -20.65
C LEU A 366 -6.47 16.99 -21.49
N ARG A 367 -6.00 15.94 -20.82
CA ARG A 367 -5.48 14.72 -21.45
C ARG A 367 -6.60 13.96 -22.16
N LYS A 368 -6.21 12.97 -22.96
CA LYS A 368 -7.13 12.20 -23.82
C LYS A 368 -8.24 11.53 -23.02
N TYR A 369 -7.93 11.02 -21.83
CA TYR A 369 -8.86 10.30 -20.99
C TYR A 369 -9.00 10.95 -19.61
N ASP A 370 -10.21 10.92 -19.07
CA ASP A 370 -10.41 11.06 -17.63
C ASP A 370 -9.95 9.76 -16.96
N ALA A 371 -9.17 9.88 -15.88
CA ALA A 371 -8.91 8.77 -14.99
C ALA A 371 -10.10 8.56 -14.04
N GLY A 372 -10.39 7.29 -13.73
CA GLY A 372 -11.40 6.87 -12.78
C GLY A 372 -10.79 6.07 -11.62
N VAL A 373 -11.61 5.82 -10.61
CA VAL A 373 -11.30 4.92 -9.50
C VAL A 373 -12.44 3.90 -9.40
N ILE A 374 -12.11 2.61 -9.31
CA ILE A 374 -13.07 1.55 -8.96
C ILE A 374 -12.69 1.00 -7.60
N GLU A 375 -13.67 0.84 -6.72
CA GLU A 375 -13.50 0.13 -5.45
C GLU A 375 -13.75 -1.37 -5.65
N LEU A 376 -12.75 -2.19 -5.36
CA LEU A 376 -12.83 -3.65 -5.32
C LEU A 376 -12.83 -4.15 -3.89
N GLY A 377 -13.35 -5.36 -3.67
CA GLY A 377 -13.26 -6.07 -2.39
C GLY A 377 -14.60 -6.29 -1.71
N LEU A 378 -14.63 -6.15 -0.39
CA LEU A 378 -15.79 -6.47 0.42
C LEU A 378 -16.76 -5.29 0.57
N GLU A 379 -18.04 -5.62 0.61
CA GLU A 379 -19.10 -4.68 1.00
C GLU A 379 -18.90 -4.19 2.45
N TYR A 380 -19.21 -2.92 2.70
CA TYR A 380 -19.18 -2.32 4.04
C TYR A 380 -20.40 -2.72 4.88
N THR A 381 -20.57 -4.02 5.13
CA THR A 381 -21.67 -4.58 5.92
C THR A 381 -21.18 -5.58 6.95
N ASP A 382 -22.01 -5.83 7.96
CA ASP A 382 -21.75 -6.80 9.01
C ASP A 382 -21.92 -8.26 8.57
N LYS A 383 -22.17 -8.51 7.27
CA LYS A 383 -22.30 -9.85 6.67
C LYS A 383 -21.00 -10.64 6.66
N MET A 384 -19.87 -9.95 6.63
CA MET A 384 -18.55 -10.57 6.70
C MET A 384 -17.97 -10.27 8.08
N ALA A 385 -17.52 -11.32 8.76
CA ALA A 385 -17.06 -11.24 10.14
C ALA A 385 -15.82 -12.11 10.36
N ILE A 386 -14.95 -11.63 11.24
CA ILE A 386 -13.70 -12.27 11.64
C ILE A 386 -13.85 -12.70 13.11
N PRO A 387 -13.79 -14.01 13.40
CA PRO A 387 -13.81 -14.49 14.79
C PRO A 387 -12.66 -13.91 15.63
N PRO A 388 -12.81 -13.84 16.98
CA PRO A 388 -11.73 -13.40 17.87
C PRO A 388 -10.59 -14.42 17.94
N GLY A 389 -9.38 -13.97 18.31
CA GLY A 389 -8.25 -14.84 18.62
C GLY A 389 -7.61 -15.56 17.41
N GLN A 390 -7.68 -14.96 16.21
CA GLN A 390 -7.12 -15.56 15.00
C GLN A 390 -5.72 -15.03 14.69
N GLU A 391 -4.77 -15.92 14.44
CA GLU A 391 -3.44 -15.57 13.90
C GLU A 391 -3.56 -15.11 12.44
N ALA A 392 -4.42 -15.78 11.67
CA ALA A 392 -4.75 -15.42 10.30
C ALA A 392 -6.17 -15.86 9.95
N PHE A 393 -6.99 -14.94 9.47
CA PHE A 393 -8.32 -15.24 8.92
C PHE A 393 -8.50 -14.49 7.60
N LEU A 394 -8.90 -15.21 6.55
CA LEU A 394 -8.99 -14.65 5.20
C LEU A 394 -10.44 -14.27 4.89
N LEU A 395 -10.64 -13.08 4.31
CA LEU A 395 -11.90 -12.71 3.67
C LEU A 395 -11.65 -12.28 2.23
N SER A 396 -12.51 -12.75 1.32
CA SER A 396 -12.41 -12.44 -0.11
C SER A 396 -13.64 -11.70 -0.62
N GLY A 397 -13.41 -10.60 -1.32
CA GLY A 397 -14.41 -9.87 -2.08
C GLY A 397 -14.19 -10.03 -3.58
N HIS A 398 -15.28 -10.12 -4.32
CA HIS A 398 -15.28 -10.47 -5.74
C HIS A 398 -15.89 -9.34 -6.56
N CYS A 399 -15.23 -9.05 -7.69
CA CYS A 399 -15.80 -8.36 -8.83
C CYS A 399 -15.98 -9.38 -9.95
N ILE A 400 -17.17 -9.97 -10.05
CA ILE A 400 -17.45 -11.09 -10.96
C ILE A 400 -17.51 -10.66 -12.43
N SER A 401 -17.30 -11.63 -13.33
CA SER A 401 -17.33 -11.48 -14.79
C SER A 401 -18.59 -10.77 -15.31
N GLU A 402 -19.75 -11.02 -14.70
CA GLU A 402 -21.01 -10.39 -15.07
C GLU A 402 -20.99 -8.88 -14.82
N CYS A 403 -20.39 -8.43 -13.70
CA CYS A 403 -20.32 -7.02 -13.35
C CYS A 403 -19.34 -6.26 -14.24
N THR A 404 -18.14 -6.82 -14.50
CA THR A 404 -17.20 -6.22 -15.45
C THR A 404 -17.77 -6.24 -16.87
N GLY A 405 -18.50 -7.30 -17.24
CA GLY A 405 -19.18 -7.46 -18.52
C GLY A 405 -20.16 -6.33 -18.85
N VAL A 406 -20.91 -5.85 -17.85
CA VAL A 406 -21.87 -4.73 -18.02
C VAL A 406 -21.28 -3.36 -17.69
N GLY A 407 -20.30 -3.30 -16.79
CA GLY A 407 -19.75 -2.06 -16.24
C GLY A 407 -18.60 -1.46 -17.04
N LEU A 408 -17.83 -2.29 -17.76
CA LEU A 408 -16.64 -1.87 -18.50
C LEU A 408 -16.92 -1.65 -20.00
N PRO A 409 -16.20 -0.72 -20.66
CA PRO A 409 -16.28 -0.55 -22.11
C PRO A 409 -15.70 -1.77 -22.85
N GLN A 410 -16.16 -1.99 -24.09
CA GLN A 410 -15.70 -3.12 -24.93
C GLN A 410 -14.18 -3.14 -25.20
N SER A 411 -13.53 -1.97 -25.17
CA SER A 411 -12.07 -1.85 -25.28
C SER A 411 -11.32 -2.20 -23.99
N GLY A 412 -12.04 -2.46 -22.90
CA GLY A 412 -11.49 -2.58 -21.56
C GLY A 412 -10.97 -1.28 -20.97
N ILE A 413 -10.35 -1.41 -19.80
CA ILE A 413 -9.68 -0.36 -19.04
C ILE A 413 -8.21 -0.73 -18.80
N LYS A 414 -7.38 0.28 -18.57
CA LYS A 414 -6.00 0.15 -18.15
C LYS A 414 -5.84 0.66 -16.72
N ILE A 415 -5.56 -0.24 -15.81
CA ILE A 415 -5.26 0.05 -14.41
C ILE A 415 -3.79 0.42 -14.33
N PHE A 416 -3.46 1.57 -13.77
CA PHE A 416 -2.08 2.06 -13.67
C PHE A 416 -1.63 2.33 -12.24
N GLY A 417 -2.56 2.30 -11.27
CA GLY A 417 -2.24 2.42 -9.86
C GLY A 417 -3.26 1.70 -8.99
N SER A 418 -2.89 1.43 -7.74
CA SER A 418 -3.70 0.70 -6.77
C SER A 418 -3.37 1.16 -5.35
N GLN A 419 -4.40 1.31 -4.52
CA GLN A 419 -4.30 1.59 -3.09
C GLN A 419 -5.02 0.47 -2.32
N LEU A 420 -4.29 -0.25 -1.48
CA LEU A 420 -4.82 -1.30 -0.62
C LEU A 420 -5.28 -0.70 0.70
N HIS A 421 -6.40 -1.17 1.24
CA HIS A 421 -6.99 -0.61 2.46
C HIS A 421 -7.70 -1.67 3.31
N THR A 422 -7.43 -1.61 4.62
CA THR A 422 -8.11 -2.33 5.70
C THR A 422 -8.13 -1.44 6.95
N HIS A 423 -8.86 -1.86 7.99
CA HIS A 423 -8.67 -1.32 9.34
C HIS A 423 -7.63 -2.14 10.12
N LEU A 424 -7.54 -1.90 11.44
CA LEU A 424 -6.40 -2.18 12.33
C LEU A 424 -5.90 -3.64 12.35
N THR A 425 -6.74 -4.62 12.02
CA THR A 425 -6.39 -6.05 12.08
C THR A 425 -5.83 -6.58 10.77
N GLY A 426 -5.87 -5.81 9.67
CA GLY A 426 -5.30 -6.26 8.40
C GLY A 426 -3.77 -6.39 8.43
N ARG A 427 -3.26 -7.44 7.80
CA ARG A 427 -1.83 -7.79 7.71
C ARG A 427 -1.34 -8.05 6.30
N ARG A 428 -2.23 -8.52 5.42
CA ARG A 428 -1.92 -8.83 4.03
C ARG A 428 -3.12 -8.54 3.14
N VAL A 429 -2.88 -8.01 1.95
CA VAL A 429 -3.92 -7.79 0.94
C VAL A 429 -3.41 -8.25 -0.43
N VAL A 430 -4.23 -8.98 -1.17
CA VAL A 430 -3.89 -9.50 -2.50
C VAL A 430 -5.07 -9.28 -3.44
N THR A 431 -4.81 -8.85 -4.68
CA THR A 431 -5.82 -8.76 -5.75
C THR A 431 -5.42 -9.60 -6.95
N ARG A 432 -6.18 -10.67 -7.17
CA ARG A 432 -6.01 -11.63 -8.27
C ARG A 432 -6.80 -11.18 -9.48
N HIS A 433 -6.28 -11.45 -10.69
CA HIS A 433 -6.95 -11.13 -11.96
C HIS A 433 -7.21 -12.42 -12.73
N ILE A 434 -8.47 -12.66 -13.10
CA ILE A 434 -8.91 -13.89 -13.74
C ILE A 434 -9.56 -13.55 -15.09
N ARG A 435 -9.17 -14.28 -16.12
CA ARG A 435 -9.76 -14.19 -17.47
C ARG A 435 -10.12 -15.58 -17.95
N ASP A 436 -11.39 -15.80 -18.30
CA ASP A 436 -11.90 -17.08 -18.80
C ASP A 436 -11.58 -18.30 -17.90
N GLY A 437 -11.45 -18.07 -16.59
CA GLY A 437 -11.12 -19.08 -15.59
C GLY A 437 -9.62 -19.35 -15.41
N GLU A 438 -8.75 -18.66 -16.16
CA GLU A 438 -7.30 -18.65 -15.97
C GLU A 438 -6.88 -17.46 -15.11
N GLU A 439 -6.06 -17.72 -14.09
CA GLU A 439 -5.48 -16.66 -13.27
C GLU A 439 -4.26 -16.05 -13.98
N LEU A 440 -4.33 -14.75 -14.21
CA LEU A 440 -3.28 -13.90 -14.77
C LEU A 440 -2.39 -13.37 -13.64
N PRO A 441 -1.22 -12.76 -13.94
CA PRO A 441 -0.38 -12.12 -12.93
C PRO A 441 -1.19 -11.23 -11.99
N MET A 442 -0.90 -11.33 -10.69
CA MET A 442 -1.62 -10.58 -9.65
C MET A 442 -1.61 -9.08 -9.97
N LEU A 443 -2.75 -8.43 -9.78
CA LEU A 443 -2.91 -7.00 -10.07
C LEU A 443 -2.12 -6.14 -9.09
N ASN A 444 -2.26 -6.44 -7.80
CA ASN A 444 -1.51 -5.84 -6.72
C ASN A 444 -1.54 -6.78 -5.51
N TYR A 445 -0.52 -6.72 -4.66
CA TYR A 445 -0.48 -7.48 -3.42
C TYR A 445 0.49 -6.80 -2.45
N ASP A 446 0.36 -7.09 -1.16
CA ASP A 446 1.27 -6.64 -0.13
C ASP A 446 1.19 -7.61 1.04
N ASN A 447 2.23 -8.43 1.23
CA ASN A 447 2.26 -9.49 2.24
C ASN A 447 2.62 -8.98 3.63
N HIS A 448 3.21 -7.79 3.70
CA HIS A 448 3.58 -7.09 4.92
C HIS A 448 2.77 -5.79 5.03
N TYR A 449 1.55 -5.81 4.52
CA TYR A 449 0.67 -4.65 4.51
C TYR A 449 0.52 -4.10 5.94
N SER A 450 0.61 -2.78 6.07
CA SER A 450 0.31 -2.08 7.30
C SER A 450 -0.75 -1.03 7.11
N THR A 451 -1.73 -1.04 8.01
CA THR A 451 -2.81 -0.06 8.09
C THR A 451 -2.32 1.36 8.31
N HIS A 452 -1.10 1.53 8.82
CA HIS A 452 -0.50 2.83 9.04
C HIS A 452 0.20 3.38 7.79
N PHE A 453 0.50 2.53 6.80
CA PHE A 453 1.25 2.86 5.59
C PHE A 453 0.43 2.53 4.32
N GLN A 454 -0.56 3.38 4.04
CA GLN A 454 -1.52 3.21 2.94
C GLN A 454 -1.28 4.24 1.83
N GLU A 455 -0.29 4.00 0.98
CA GLU A 455 -0.02 4.86 -0.18
C GLU A 455 -0.76 4.39 -1.44
N ILE A 456 -0.94 5.30 -2.41
CA ILE A 456 -1.35 4.92 -3.77
C ILE A 456 -0.10 4.55 -4.56
N ARG A 457 0.06 3.28 -4.92
CA ARG A 457 1.21 2.79 -5.70
C ARG A 457 0.91 2.81 -7.18
N LEU A 458 1.87 3.27 -7.98
CA LEU A 458 1.85 3.04 -9.44
C LEU A 458 2.20 1.58 -9.72
N LEU A 459 1.43 0.91 -10.57
CA LEU A 459 1.74 -0.46 -10.98
C LEU A 459 2.99 -0.48 -11.88
N PRO A 460 3.82 -1.55 -11.88
CA PRO A 460 5.00 -1.66 -12.72
C PRO A 460 4.73 -1.36 -14.18
N GLN A 461 3.61 -1.89 -14.64
CA GLN A 461 3.06 -1.66 -15.97
C GLN A 461 1.54 -1.55 -15.84
N PRO A 462 0.89 -0.75 -16.70
CA PRO A 462 -0.55 -0.71 -16.74
C PRO A 462 -1.17 -2.06 -17.12
N VAL A 463 -2.08 -2.57 -16.28
CA VAL A 463 -2.76 -3.86 -16.47
C VAL A 463 -4.08 -3.64 -17.21
N THR A 464 -4.32 -4.43 -18.25
CA THR A 464 -5.56 -4.34 -19.04
C THR A 464 -6.62 -5.31 -18.54
N VAL A 465 -7.76 -4.77 -18.10
CA VAL A 465 -8.94 -5.53 -17.69
C VAL A 465 -10.03 -5.36 -18.74
N LEU A 466 -10.55 -6.49 -19.22
CA LEU A 466 -11.58 -6.56 -20.26
C LEU A 466 -12.95 -6.89 -19.64
N PRO A 467 -14.06 -6.53 -20.32
CA PRO A 467 -15.38 -7.03 -19.91
C PRO A 467 -15.39 -8.56 -19.88
N GLY A 468 -15.89 -9.15 -18.79
CA GLY A 468 -15.89 -10.61 -18.56
C GLY A 468 -14.73 -11.11 -17.70
N ASP A 469 -13.70 -10.29 -17.46
CA ASP A 469 -12.68 -10.60 -16.47
C ASP A 469 -13.25 -10.55 -15.04
N SER A 470 -12.63 -11.28 -14.11
CA SER A 470 -12.97 -11.25 -12.69
C SER A 470 -11.78 -10.79 -11.86
N LEU A 471 -12.04 -9.98 -10.83
CA LEU A 471 -11.03 -9.49 -9.89
C LEU A 471 -11.41 -9.94 -8.49
N ILE A 472 -10.47 -10.55 -7.78
CA ILE A 472 -10.71 -11.09 -6.43
C ILE A 472 -9.73 -10.42 -5.47
N THR A 473 -10.25 -9.66 -4.52
CA THR A 473 -9.45 -9.01 -3.47
C THR A 473 -9.59 -9.79 -2.18
N THR A 474 -8.48 -10.32 -1.67
CA THR A 474 -8.43 -11.11 -0.43
C THR A 474 -7.60 -10.37 0.60
N CYS A 475 -8.14 -10.21 1.80
CA CYS A 475 -7.45 -9.63 2.94
C CYS A 475 -7.26 -10.68 4.04
N THR A 476 -6.09 -10.69 4.66
CA THR A 476 -5.76 -11.53 5.81
C THR A 476 -5.72 -10.66 7.06
N TYR A 477 -6.43 -11.09 8.10
CA TYR A 477 -6.56 -10.38 9.37
C TYR A 477 -6.00 -11.19 10.55
N GLU A 478 -5.48 -10.47 11.53
CA GLU A 478 -5.03 -10.99 12.82
C GLU A 478 -5.86 -10.36 13.95
N THR A 479 -6.53 -11.19 14.76
CA THR A 479 -7.44 -10.76 15.84
C THR A 479 -7.04 -11.34 17.20
N LEU A 480 -5.75 -11.63 17.40
CA LEU A 480 -5.21 -12.17 18.66
C LEU A 480 -5.53 -11.30 19.88
N ASP A 481 -5.62 -9.99 19.68
CA ASP A 481 -5.93 -8.96 20.70
C ASP A 481 -7.43 -8.70 20.87
N ARG A 482 -8.30 -9.30 20.03
CA ARG A 482 -9.74 -9.09 20.08
C ARG A 482 -10.43 -10.20 20.88
N GLU A 483 -11.17 -9.80 21.92
CA GLU A 483 -12.00 -10.73 22.70
C GLU A 483 -13.31 -11.11 21.99
N ASN A 484 -13.83 -10.21 21.14
CA ASN A 484 -15.11 -10.37 20.46
C ASN A 484 -14.93 -10.44 18.94
N VAL A 485 -15.96 -10.96 18.26
CA VAL A 485 -16.03 -10.98 16.79
C VAL A 485 -15.89 -9.57 16.22
N THR A 486 -15.06 -9.44 15.18
CA THR A 486 -14.86 -8.19 14.44
C THR A 486 -15.73 -8.23 13.18
N LEU A 487 -16.54 -7.21 12.96
CA LEU A 487 -17.53 -7.16 11.88
C LEU A 487 -17.04 -6.27 10.75
N GLY A 488 -17.53 -6.48 9.52
CA GLY A 488 -17.34 -5.51 8.44
C GLY A 488 -18.14 -4.23 8.69
N GLY A 489 -17.54 -3.07 8.43
CA GLY A 489 -18.20 -1.80 8.73
C GLY A 489 -17.35 -0.56 8.50
N PHE A 490 -17.91 0.60 8.84
CA PHE A 490 -17.26 1.90 8.65
C PHE A 490 -16.43 2.35 9.86
N ALA A 491 -16.63 1.77 11.05
CA ALA A 491 -15.90 2.19 12.24
C ALA A 491 -14.50 1.59 12.24
N ILE A 492 -13.52 2.31 12.81
CA ILE A 492 -12.15 1.80 12.96
C ILE A 492 -12.05 0.52 13.80
N SER A 493 -13.05 0.25 14.64
CA SER A 493 -13.18 -0.99 15.41
C SER A 493 -13.71 -2.17 14.58
N ASP A 494 -14.43 -1.87 13.50
CA ASP A 494 -14.88 -2.82 12.47
C ASP A 494 -13.73 -3.07 11.48
N GLU A 495 -13.99 -3.82 10.40
CA GLU A 495 -13.01 -4.07 9.35
C GLU A 495 -13.49 -3.72 7.94
N MET A 496 -12.50 -3.55 7.06
CA MET A 496 -12.68 -3.35 5.62
C MET A 496 -11.67 -4.19 4.83
N CYS A 497 -12.07 -4.61 3.62
CA CYS A 497 -11.16 -5.17 2.63
C CYS A 497 -11.37 -4.45 1.30
N VAL A 498 -10.46 -3.54 0.94
CA VAL A 498 -10.64 -2.71 -0.25
C VAL A 498 -9.36 -2.60 -1.06
N ASN A 499 -9.50 -2.64 -2.38
CA ASN A 499 -8.49 -2.16 -3.31
C ASN A 499 -9.10 -1.07 -4.21
N TYR A 500 -8.59 0.15 -4.11
CA TYR A 500 -8.94 1.25 -5.01
C TYR A 500 -8.02 1.20 -6.23
N ILE A 501 -8.58 0.81 -7.38
CA ILE A 501 -7.82 0.75 -8.63
C ILE A 501 -7.96 2.05 -9.41
N HIS A 502 -6.84 2.65 -9.79
CA HIS A 502 -6.78 3.86 -10.62
C HIS A 502 -6.64 3.46 -12.08
N TYR A 503 -7.57 3.90 -12.93
CA TYR A 503 -7.65 3.40 -14.31
C TYR A 503 -8.06 4.46 -15.33
N TYR A 504 -7.88 4.14 -16.62
CA TYR A 504 -8.45 4.88 -17.74
C TYR A 504 -8.84 3.94 -18.91
N PRO A 505 -9.76 4.33 -19.81
CA PRO A 505 -10.65 5.49 -19.71
C PRO A 505 -11.68 5.32 -18.59
N ASN A 506 -12.11 6.42 -17.98
CA ASN A 506 -13.16 6.39 -16.97
C ASN A 506 -14.43 5.68 -17.49
N SER A 507 -14.99 4.79 -16.68
CA SER A 507 -16.16 3.97 -17.03
C SER A 507 -17.34 4.30 -16.11
N LYS A 508 -18.48 3.65 -16.32
CA LYS A 508 -19.63 3.85 -15.44
C LYS A 508 -19.44 3.18 -14.08
N LEU A 509 -18.72 2.07 -14.04
CA LEU A 509 -18.49 1.26 -12.84
C LEU A 509 -17.59 2.04 -11.86
N GLU A 510 -18.06 2.20 -10.63
CA GLU A 510 -17.31 2.84 -9.53
C GLU A 510 -17.18 1.89 -8.33
N VAL A 511 -18.19 1.05 -8.08
CA VAL A 511 -18.13 0.04 -7.01
C VAL A 511 -18.34 -1.34 -7.61
N CYS A 512 -17.38 -2.23 -7.38
CA CYS A 512 -17.48 -3.64 -7.74
C CYS A 512 -17.05 -4.50 -6.54
N LYS A 513 -18.00 -4.71 -5.61
CA LYS A 513 -17.76 -5.35 -4.32
C LYS A 513 -18.73 -6.51 -4.11
N SER A 514 -18.40 -7.39 -3.17
CA SER A 514 -19.30 -8.48 -2.78
C SER A 514 -19.30 -8.74 -1.27
N ALA A 515 -20.30 -9.47 -0.82
CA ALA A 515 -20.33 -10.15 0.47
C ALA A 515 -21.05 -11.48 0.32
N ILE A 516 -21.07 -12.30 1.37
CA ILE A 516 -21.96 -13.47 1.44
C ILE A 516 -23.42 -13.02 1.23
N SER A 517 -24.19 -13.81 0.50
CA SER A 517 -25.63 -13.56 0.31
C SER A 517 -26.42 -13.66 1.62
N ASP A 518 -27.49 -12.86 1.71
CA ASP A 518 -28.37 -12.85 2.89
C ASP A 518 -29.00 -14.23 3.16
N ASP A 519 -29.35 -14.98 2.12
CA ASP A 519 -30.00 -16.29 2.25
C ASP A 519 -29.03 -17.36 2.78
N ALA A 520 -27.79 -17.36 2.29
CA ALA A 520 -26.75 -18.26 2.79
C ALA A 520 -26.42 -17.95 4.25
N LEU A 521 -26.27 -16.68 4.59
CA LEU A 521 -25.95 -16.26 5.96
C LEU A 521 -27.09 -16.56 6.95
N ARG A 522 -28.35 -16.31 6.56
CA ARG A 522 -29.53 -16.70 7.35
C ARG A 522 -29.59 -18.22 7.57
N THR A 523 -29.19 -19.00 6.58
CA THR A 523 -29.14 -20.47 6.67
C THR A 523 -28.04 -20.92 7.63
N TYR A 524 -26.86 -20.29 7.60
CA TYR A 524 -25.80 -20.54 8.57
C TYR A 524 -26.24 -20.24 10.01
N PHE A 525 -26.88 -19.09 10.27
CA PHE A 525 -27.36 -18.78 11.62
C PHE A 525 -28.44 -19.74 12.11
N ARG A 526 -29.31 -20.22 11.22
CA ARG A 526 -30.28 -21.27 11.55
C ARG A 526 -29.58 -22.58 11.89
N TYR A 527 -28.57 -22.97 11.12
CA TYR A 527 -27.74 -24.14 11.40
C TYR A 527 -27.07 -24.03 12.78
N MET A 528 -26.49 -22.87 13.08
CA MET A 528 -25.87 -22.60 14.38
C MET A 528 -26.87 -22.72 15.54
N LYS A 529 -28.13 -22.33 15.32
CA LYS A 529 -29.20 -22.47 16.32
C LYS A 529 -29.61 -23.93 16.53
N GLU A 530 -29.96 -24.61 15.43
CA GLU A 530 -30.64 -25.91 15.46
C GLU A 530 -29.68 -27.07 15.76
N TRP A 531 -28.43 -26.97 15.28
CA TRP A 531 -27.48 -28.07 15.32
C TRP A 531 -26.32 -27.82 16.29
N GLU A 532 -25.87 -26.58 16.41
CA GLU A 532 -24.78 -26.19 17.32
C GLU A 532 -25.28 -25.59 18.65
N SER A 533 -26.60 -25.50 18.85
CA SER A 533 -27.24 -24.95 20.06
C SER A 533 -26.78 -23.53 20.43
N GLN A 534 -26.39 -22.73 19.43
CA GLN A 534 -25.97 -21.34 19.62
C GLN A 534 -27.18 -20.42 19.79
N ARG A 535 -26.97 -19.25 20.39
CA ARG A 535 -28.06 -18.31 20.72
C ARG A 535 -28.46 -17.42 19.54
N THR A 536 -28.30 -17.89 18.31
CA THR A 536 -28.71 -17.18 17.10
C THR A 536 -30.23 -17.24 16.90
N SER A 537 -30.81 -16.28 16.18
CA SER A 537 -32.24 -16.27 15.81
C SER A 537 -32.48 -15.46 14.53
N GLY A 538 -33.54 -15.81 13.79
CA GLY A 538 -33.99 -15.03 12.64
C GLY A 538 -34.52 -13.63 13.00
N ASP A 539 -34.88 -13.42 14.28
CA ASP A 539 -35.35 -12.12 14.79
C ASP A 539 -34.21 -11.17 15.18
N LYS A 540 -32.97 -11.67 15.26
CA LYS A 540 -31.79 -10.87 15.59
C LYS A 540 -31.18 -10.25 14.32
N GLY A 541 -30.56 -9.08 14.46
CA GLY A 541 -29.68 -8.53 13.43
C GLY A 541 -28.49 -9.44 13.16
N ILE A 542 -27.79 -9.22 12.04
CA ILE A 542 -26.63 -10.02 11.64
C ILE A 542 -25.50 -9.91 12.68
N SER A 543 -25.12 -8.68 13.03
CA SER A 543 -24.18 -8.37 14.11
C SER A 543 -24.49 -9.12 15.41
N ASP A 544 -25.76 -9.10 15.86
CA ASP A 544 -26.18 -9.73 17.11
C ASP A 544 -26.17 -11.26 17.04
N ASN A 545 -26.38 -11.82 15.86
CA ASN A 545 -26.23 -13.26 15.63
C ASN A 545 -24.76 -13.67 15.78
N TYR A 546 -23.83 -12.99 15.11
CA TYR A 546 -22.39 -13.27 15.26
C TYR A 546 -21.92 -13.13 16.72
N LYS A 547 -22.34 -12.08 17.41
CA LYS A 547 -22.01 -11.86 18.84
C LYS A 547 -22.59 -12.92 19.78
N SER A 548 -23.57 -13.69 19.32
CA SER A 548 -24.22 -14.73 20.12
C SER A 548 -23.63 -16.13 19.94
N ILE A 549 -22.64 -16.27 19.05
CA ILE A 549 -21.92 -17.52 18.80
C ILE A 549 -20.72 -17.60 19.75
N GLU A 550 -20.58 -18.74 20.43
CA GLU A 550 -19.36 -19.09 21.15
C GLU A 550 -18.34 -19.63 20.15
N TRP A 551 -17.27 -18.87 19.89
CA TRP A 551 -16.29 -19.22 18.86
C TRP A 551 -15.35 -20.32 19.34
N THR A 552 -15.36 -21.45 18.63
CA THR A 552 -14.41 -22.57 18.77
C THR A 552 -13.67 -22.76 17.46
N LYS A 553 -12.50 -23.41 17.48
CA LYS A 553 -11.73 -23.70 16.25
C LYS A 553 -12.56 -24.37 15.15
N VAL A 554 -13.50 -25.24 15.53
CA VAL A 554 -14.41 -25.92 14.59
C VAL A 554 -15.40 -24.93 13.95
N ARG A 555 -15.98 -24.01 14.72
CA ARG A 555 -16.94 -23.02 14.19
C ARG A 555 -16.27 -21.95 13.35
N VAL A 556 -15.03 -21.59 13.70
CA VAL A 556 -14.19 -20.73 12.87
C VAL A 556 -13.95 -21.36 11.51
N ALA A 557 -13.53 -22.63 11.47
CA ALA A 557 -13.35 -23.37 10.22
C ALA A 557 -14.66 -23.48 9.43
N ALA A 558 -15.79 -23.80 10.08
CA ALA A 558 -17.09 -23.86 9.42
C ALA A 558 -17.54 -22.51 8.83
N LEU A 559 -17.22 -21.39 9.49
CA LEU A 559 -17.49 -20.05 8.95
C LEU A 559 -16.59 -19.74 7.74
N HIS A 560 -15.32 -20.11 7.82
CA HIS A 560 -14.37 -19.95 6.72
C HIS A 560 -14.85 -20.73 5.48
N ASP A 561 -15.15 -22.02 5.63
CA ASP A 561 -15.64 -22.87 4.53
C ASP A 561 -16.95 -22.33 3.94
N LEU A 562 -17.83 -21.79 4.77
CA LEU A 562 -19.05 -21.11 4.31
C LEU A 562 -18.70 -19.94 3.38
N TYR A 563 -17.79 -19.05 3.77
CA TYR A 563 -17.42 -17.90 2.95
C TYR A 563 -16.77 -18.28 1.62
N GLU A 564 -16.07 -19.41 1.54
CA GLU A 564 -15.46 -19.88 0.29
C GLU A 564 -16.48 -20.37 -0.75
N VAL A 565 -17.58 -20.98 -0.30
CA VAL A 565 -18.52 -21.68 -1.20
C VAL A 565 -19.89 -21.02 -1.33
N ALA A 566 -20.25 -20.13 -0.40
CA ALA A 566 -21.58 -19.54 -0.37
C ALA A 566 -21.82 -18.61 -1.57
N PRO A 567 -23.07 -18.53 -2.06
CA PRO A 567 -23.45 -17.51 -3.03
C PRO A 567 -23.22 -16.10 -2.48
N LEU A 568 -22.89 -15.18 -3.39
CA LEU A 568 -22.55 -13.79 -3.14
C LEU A 568 -23.76 -12.87 -3.33
N GLY A 569 -23.78 -11.77 -2.58
CA GLY A 569 -24.46 -10.53 -2.93
C GLY A 569 -23.46 -9.53 -3.50
N MET A 570 -23.76 -8.96 -4.66
CA MET A 570 -22.88 -8.08 -5.42
C MET A 570 -23.32 -6.62 -5.35
N GLN A 571 -22.41 -5.72 -5.00
CA GLN A 571 -22.54 -4.29 -5.26
C GLN A 571 -21.85 -3.97 -6.58
N CYS A 572 -22.63 -3.94 -7.66
CA CYS A 572 -22.20 -3.52 -9.00
C CYS A 572 -22.83 -2.16 -9.29
N ASN A 573 -22.18 -1.08 -8.84
CA ASN A 573 -22.78 0.26 -8.83
C ASN A 573 -22.02 1.23 -9.73
N GLY A 574 -22.78 2.14 -10.33
CA GLY A 574 -22.25 3.25 -11.08
C GLY A 574 -21.85 4.45 -10.22
N SER A 575 -21.15 5.41 -10.82
CA SER A 575 -20.71 6.65 -10.15
C SER A 575 -21.83 7.53 -9.57
N ASP A 576 -23.06 7.36 -10.03
CA ASP A 576 -24.25 8.05 -9.50
C ASP A 576 -24.88 7.32 -8.30
N GLY A 577 -24.27 6.21 -7.85
CA GLY A 577 -24.78 5.35 -6.78
C GLY A 577 -25.85 4.36 -7.25
N SER A 578 -26.27 4.38 -8.52
CA SER A 578 -27.25 3.43 -9.04
C SER A 578 -26.65 2.05 -9.28
N ARG A 579 -27.42 0.99 -9.05
CA ARG A 579 -27.02 -0.39 -9.36
C ARG A 579 -27.09 -0.59 -10.88
N LEU A 580 -26.05 -1.15 -11.49
CA LEU A 580 -26.05 -1.46 -12.93
C LEU A 580 -27.10 -2.54 -13.25
N PRO A 581 -27.62 -2.64 -14.48
CA PRO A 581 -28.60 -3.67 -14.83
C PRO A 581 -28.01 -5.08 -14.71
N GLY A 582 -28.67 -5.95 -13.94
CA GLY A 582 -28.27 -7.34 -13.77
C GLY A 582 -28.97 -7.99 -12.58
N LEU A 583 -28.87 -9.32 -12.48
CA LEU A 583 -29.11 -10.02 -11.22
C LEU A 583 -27.84 -9.89 -10.39
N TRP A 584 -27.95 -9.52 -9.12
CA TRP A 584 -26.79 -9.25 -8.25
C TRP A 584 -26.84 -9.96 -6.89
N ASP A 585 -27.90 -10.71 -6.62
CA ASP A 585 -28.08 -11.37 -5.33
C ASP A 585 -28.13 -12.90 -5.55
N ASN A 586 -27.55 -13.66 -4.62
CA ASN A 586 -27.44 -15.13 -4.67
C ASN A 586 -26.67 -15.68 -5.90
N ILE A 587 -25.53 -15.08 -6.24
CA ILE A 587 -24.74 -15.45 -7.43
C ILE A 587 -23.51 -16.24 -7.04
N ALA A 588 -23.12 -17.22 -7.85
CA ALA A 588 -21.87 -17.94 -7.64
C ALA A 588 -20.64 -17.07 -7.92
N SER A 589 -19.55 -17.28 -7.20
CA SER A 589 -18.27 -16.67 -7.52
C SER A 589 -17.77 -17.14 -8.90
N THR A 590 -17.02 -16.29 -9.60
CA THR A 590 -16.38 -16.68 -10.87
C THR A 590 -15.38 -17.82 -10.61
N PRO A 591 -15.49 -18.97 -11.31
CA PRO A 591 -14.62 -20.11 -11.05
C PRO A 591 -13.19 -19.84 -11.51
N VAL A 592 -12.22 -20.15 -10.65
CA VAL A 592 -10.79 -20.18 -11.01
C VAL A 592 -10.42 -21.61 -11.36
N ARG A 593 -10.25 -21.91 -12.65
CA ARG A 593 -9.97 -23.25 -13.16
C ARG A 593 -8.47 -23.55 -13.22
N LEU A 594 -7.68 -22.53 -13.55
CA LEU A 594 -6.23 -22.60 -13.65
C LEU A 594 -5.63 -21.54 -12.71
N PRO A 595 -5.51 -21.84 -11.40
CA PRO A 595 -4.86 -20.92 -10.48
C PRO A 595 -3.35 -20.83 -10.79
N LEU A 596 -2.75 -19.69 -10.48
CA LEU A 596 -1.30 -19.55 -10.58
C LEU A 596 -0.61 -20.49 -9.58
N ALA A 597 0.45 -21.16 -10.03
CA ALA A 597 1.28 -21.99 -9.14
C ALA A 597 1.90 -21.14 -8.02
N PRO A 598 2.08 -21.69 -6.80
CA PRO A 598 2.84 -21.01 -5.75
C PRO A 598 4.25 -20.62 -6.23
N MET A 599 4.80 -19.52 -5.70
CA MET A 599 6.20 -19.17 -5.96
C MET A 599 7.14 -20.25 -5.43
N ALA A 600 8.05 -20.72 -6.27
CA ALA A 600 9.17 -21.52 -5.83
C ALA A 600 10.30 -20.59 -5.36
N ARG A 601 10.83 -20.82 -4.16
CA ARG A 601 12.04 -20.12 -3.68
C ARG A 601 13.23 -20.60 -4.52
N GLY A 602 13.96 -19.67 -5.13
CA GLY A 602 15.08 -19.96 -6.05
C GLY A 602 16.40 -20.27 -5.35
N CYS A 603 16.34 -20.94 -4.20
CA CYS A 603 17.53 -21.24 -3.41
C CYS A 603 18.16 -22.58 -3.82
N PRO A 604 19.51 -22.65 -3.88
CA PRO A 604 20.26 -23.83 -4.34
C PRO A 604 20.13 -25.06 -3.43
#